data_AF-A0AAV0AN27-F1
#
_entry.id   AF-A0AAV0AN27-F1
#
_cell.length_a   1.000
_cell.length_b   1.000
_cell.length_c   1.000
_cell.angle_alpha   90.00
_cell.angle_beta   90.00
_cell.angle_gamma   90.00
#
_symmetry.space_group_name_H-M   'P 1'
#
loop_
_entity.id
_entity.type
_entity.pdbx_description
1 polymer ?
#
loop_
_entity_poly.entity_id
_entity_poly.type
_entity_poly.pdbx_seq_one_letter_code
_entity_poly.pdbx_strand_id
1 'polypeptide(L)'
;MLNLIRSRSEIEDSNSSLSENGIFNGLKFSNSEDSIPDYSYAGYKGGSLKIPIITSVKITLGPSNDQKDRTGDIQAAIDSAASNSGGVIEFQAGDYWLSSDSAIRIPSSVVLRGEVASTLKTVLKVTGSPRNLFEFGDSKATGKVDFSKGFSLIKQAYVGIGAKSAEVENPENFQVGQRIVLHRLVTQKWLEAMNMNDLVRNGKNQTWLAAGTSVQQEREILDIKGKKISWEIPLTDSIDQSMSDNNGSIIAYEPAARIQQSGIENFVINKTESASGLAVGQETILPLMVGAAEDCWVRNVESIGFQQFANLGKSSRRITISDFVVTRDEPTPGGGKGAMPLDITLSGSQALILRGKTIGDQDTGSYIVSTGRLAAGPNVVSGYVATGSTRHIIEPHQRWSTGFLTENSRVGQINLKNRGIMGSGHGWAIGAGVIWSSFATKLTSEDPPMSKNFQVNCKKMKGLDDLPTAERPNQNVGTSLYKIQLSSRIGAEAAEGILQPIS
;
A
#
# COMPACT_ATOMS: atom_id res chain seq x y z
N MET A 1 -1.47 31.68 -0.35
CA MET A 1 -1.96 30.98 -1.56
C MET A 1 -1.34 31.65 -2.77
N LEU A 2 -0.24 31.11 -3.28
CA LEU A 2 0.33 31.51 -4.55
C LEU A 2 0.93 30.27 -5.19
N ASN A 3 0.49 30.02 -6.41
CA ASN A 3 0.78 28.86 -7.25
C ASN A 3 2.29 28.67 -7.44
N LEU A 4 2.81 27.50 -7.08
CA LEU A 4 3.99 26.92 -7.72
C LEU A 4 3.53 25.72 -8.55
N ILE A 5 2.92 26.01 -9.70
CA ILE A 5 2.83 25.03 -10.79
C ILE A 5 4.15 25.16 -11.54
N ARG A 6 5.10 24.25 -11.27
CA ARG A 6 6.30 24.12 -12.11
C ARG A 6 5.89 23.64 -13.51
N SER A 7 6.53 24.18 -14.54
CA SER A 7 6.21 23.90 -15.93
C SER A 7 6.62 22.48 -16.33
N ARG A 8 5.86 21.93 -17.28
CA ARG A 8 5.85 20.56 -17.80
C ARG A 8 7.20 20.02 -18.33
N SER A 9 8.19 20.88 -18.62
CA SER A 9 9.52 20.47 -19.11
C SER A 9 10.42 19.89 -18.00
N GLU A 10 10.30 20.36 -16.76
CA GLU A 10 11.22 19.95 -15.68
C GLU A 10 10.99 18.50 -15.20
N ILE A 11 9.83 17.90 -15.51
CA ILE A 11 9.46 16.54 -15.06
C ILE A 11 9.90 15.46 -16.08
N GLU A 12 9.97 15.79 -17.38
CA GLU A 12 10.57 14.88 -18.37
C GLU A 12 12.11 14.86 -18.25
N ASP A 13 12.71 15.99 -17.87
CA ASP A 13 14.15 16.11 -17.62
C ASP A 13 14.65 15.35 -16.38
N SER A 14 13.77 15.01 -15.44
CA SER A 14 14.20 14.44 -14.16
C SER A 14 14.44 12.92 -14.21
N ASN A 15 13.78 12.21 -15.12
CA ASN A 15 14.10 10.82 -15.44
C ASN A 15 15.31 10.72 -16.38
N SER A 16 15.51 11.70 -17.27
CA SER A 16 16.73 11.77 -18.09
C SER A 16 17.95 12.04 -17.20
N SER A 17 17.88 12.96 -16.23
CA SER A 17 18.99 13.25 -15.31
C SER A 17 19.34 12.08 -14.36
N LEU A 18 18.37 11.24 -13.98
CA LEU A 18 18.63 10.03 -13.20
C LEU A 18 19.25 8.90 -14.04
N SER A 19 18.94 8.86 -15.34
CA SER A 19 19.61 7.98 -16.30
C SER A 19 21.04 8.45 -16.62
N GLU A 20 21.29 9.76 -16.64
CA GLU A 20 22.62 10.36 -16.83
C GLU A 20 23.59 10.02 -15.68
N ASN A 21 23.10 9.90 -14.45
CA ASN A 21 23.88 9.44 -13.30
C ASN A 21 24.08 7.91 -13.24
N GLY A 22 23.55 7.17 -14.23
CA GLY A 22 23.72 5.72 -14.36
C GLY A 22 23.05 4.87 -13.28
N ILE A 23 22.26 5.45 -12.38
CA ILE A 23 21.58 4.75 -11.27
C ILE A 23 20.62 3.66 -11.79
N PHE A 24 20.01 3.90 -12.95
CA PHE A 24 19.08 2.98 -13.60
C PHE A 24 19.75 2.12 -14.69
N ASN A 25 21.07 2.21 -14.87
CA ASN A 25 21.78 1.39 -15.85
C ASN A 25 21.65 -0.09 -15.50
N GLY A 26 21.12 -0.88 -16.44
CA GLY A 26 20.87 -2.32 -16.25
C GLY A 26 19.46 -2.66 -15.76
N LEU A 27 18.65 -1.68 -15.35
CA LEU A 27 17.24 -1.88 -15.03
C LEU A 27 16.38 -1.82 -16.30
N LYS A 28 16.57 -2.80 -17.17
CA LYS A 28 15.88 -2.89 -18.46
C LYS A 28 14.78 -3.93 -18.42
N PHE A 29 13.59 -3.50 -18.83
CA PHE A 29 12.51 -4.38 -19.27
C PHE A 29 12.81 -4.93 -20.67
N SER A 30 12.06 -5.97 -21.04
CA SER A 30 12.14 -6.58 -22.38
C SER A 30 11.57 -5.63 -23.45
N ASN A 31 10.52 -4.88 -23.10
CA ASN A 31 9.97 -3.83 -23.94
C ASN A 31 10.66 -2.50 -23.61
N SER A 32 11.13 -1.78 -24.62
CA SER A 32 11.81 -0.48 -24.47
C SER A 32 10.89 0.66 -24.05
N GLU A 33 9.57 0.50 -24.17
CA GLU A 33 8.58 1.47 -23.70
C GLU A 33 8.30 1.38 -22.19
N ASP A 34 8.75 0.31 -21.54
CA ASP A 34 8.62 0.13 -20.09
C ASP A 34 9.79 0.80 -19.35
N SER A 35 9.48 1.40 -18.22
CA SER A 35 10.44 1.98 -17.29
C SER A 35 10.10 1.61 -15.84
N ILE A 36 11.05 1.81 -14.93
CA ILE A 36 10.83 1.54 -13.50
C ILE A 36 9.64 2.38 -13.01
N PRO A 37 8.66 1.78 -12.29
CA PRO A 37 7.55 2.53 -11.73
C PRO A 37 8.01 3.73 -10.90
N ASP A 38 7.31 4.85 -11.02
CA ASP A 38 7.58 6.03 -10.21
C ASP A 38 6.88 5.91 -8.86
N TYR A 39 7.65 5.49 -7.86
CA TYR A 39 7.16 5.26 -6.51
C TYR A 39 6.94 6.54 -5.73
N SER A 40 7.43 7.70 -6.20
CA SER A 40 7.33 8.98 -5.50
C SER A 40 5.89 9.41 -5.21
N TYR A 41 4.92 8.89 -5.96
CA TYR A 41 3.49 9.16 -5.79
C TYR A 41 2.81 8.39 -4.65
N ALA A 42 3.55 7.57 -3.89
CA ALA A 42 3.05 6.88 -2.70
C ALA A 42 3.01 7.80 -1.46
N GLY A 43 2.02 7.56 -0.60
CA GLY A 43 1.84 8.21 0.69
C GLY A 43 0.87 9.39 0.69
N TYR A 44 0.70 10.01 1.86
CA TYR A 44 -0.16 11.16 2.11
C TYR A 44 0.04 12.26 1.05
N LYS A 45 -1.05 12.75 0.45
CA LYS A 45 -1.03 13.72 -0.65
C LYS A 45 -0.13 13.29 -1.81
N GLY A 46 0.00 11.98 -2.00
CA GLY A 46 0.82 11.37 -3.03
C GLY A 46 2.29 11.64 -2.84
N GLY A 47 2.75 11.76 -1.59
CA GLY A 47 4.12 12.11 -1.23
C GLY A 47 4.49 13.56 -1.55
N SER A 48 3.54 14.45 -1.86
CA SER A 48 3.89 15.85 -2.16
C SER A 48 3.97 16.74 -0.92
N LEU A 49 3.37 16.30 0.19
CA LEU A 49 3.27 17.06 1.44
C LEU A 49 3.57 16.16 2.63
N LYS A 50 4.09 16.76 3.70
CA LYS A 50 4.21 16.09 5.01
C LYS A 50 2.82 15.84 5.59
N ILE A 51 2.69 14.76 6.37
CA ILE A 51 1.53 14.57 7.24
C ILE A 51 1.46 15.78 8.20
N PRO A 52 0.31 16.45 8.32
CA PRO A 52 0.20 17.66 9.14
C PRO A 52 0.49 17.38 10.62
N ILE A 53 1.07 18.39 11.28
CA ILE A 53 1.17 18.46 12.75
C ILE A 53 0.08 19.43 13.20
N ILE A 54 -1.07 18.89 13.61
CA ILE A 54 -2.22 19.68 14.05
C ILE A 54 -2.08 19.92 15.55
N THR A 55 -1.90 21.17 15.98
CA THR A 55 -1.69 21.50 17.41
C THR A 55 -2.98 21.83 18.17
N SER A 56 -4.05 22.21 17.47
CA SER A 56 -5.33 22.52 18.09
C SER A 56 -6.09 21.23 18.43
N VAL A 57 -6.23 20.96 19.73
CA VAL A 57 -7.14 19.94 20.26
C VAL A 57 -8.55 20.50 20.33
N LYS A 58 -9.54 19.72 19.90
CA LYS A 58 -10.97 20.07 19.93
C LYS A 58 -11.70 19.43 21.10
N ILE A 59 -11.38 18.17 21.36
CA ILE A 59 -11.99 17.37 22.42
C ILE A 59 -10.87 16.63 23.13
N THR A 60 -10.92 16.62 24.46
CA THR A 60 -10.03 15.80 25.29
C THR A 60 -10.86 14.71 25.95
N LEU A 61 -10.42 13.46 25.82
CA LEU A 61 -10.97 12.31 26.52
C LEU A 61 -9.98 11.87 27.60
N GLY A 62 -10.48 11.66 28.81
CA GLY A 62 -9.72 11.02 29.90
C GLY A 62 -9.95 9.51 29.92
N PRO A 63 -9.02 8.72 30.49
CA PRO A 63 -9.19 7.27 30.66
C PRO A 63 -10.31 6.96 31.67
N SER A 64 -10.66 5.68 31.81
CA SER A 64 -11.58 5.23 32.84
C SER A 64 -10.90 4.24 33.80
N ASN A 65 -11.06 4.47 35.11
CA ASN A 65 -10.43 3.65 36.15
C ASN A 65 -11.25 2.39 36.50
N ASP A 66 -12.37 2.16 35.83
CA ASP A 66 -13.40 1.16 36.17
C ASP A 66 -13.56 0.04 35.12
N GLN A 67 -12.66 -0.03 34.14
CA GLN A 67 -12.73 -0.96 33.00
C GLN A 67 -13.99 -0.86 32.14
N LYS A 68 -14.76 0.23 32.25
CA LYS A 68 -15.96 0.44 31.46
C LYS A 68 -15.63 0.67 29.98
N ASP A 69 -16.45 0.07 29.10
CA ASP A 69 -16.36 0.28 27.65
C ASP A 69 -16.46 1.78 27.29
N ARG A 70 -15.51 2.25 26.47
CA ARG A 70 -15.42 3.64 25.98
C ARG A 70 -15.72 3.77 24.50
N THR A 71 -16.11 2.67 23.83
CA THR A 71 -16.34 2.66 22.38
C THR A 71 -17.41 3.69 21.99
N GLY A 72 -18.51 3.75 22.74
CA GLY A 72 -19.59 4.72 22.52
C GLY A 72 -19.16 6.17 22.76
N ASP A 73 -18.41 6.42 23.84
CA ASP A 73 -17.91 7.77 24.18
C ASP A 73 -16.97 8.30 23.09
N ILE A 74 -16.09 7.43 22.56
CA ILE A 74 -15.15 7.77 21.49
C ILE A 74 -15.91 8.08 20.21
N GLN A 75 -16.90 7.25 19.83
CA GLN A 75 -17.71 7.53 18.64
C GLN A 75 -18.48 8.85 18.78
N ALA A 76 -19.05 9.13 19.95
CA ALA A 76 -19.75 10.39 20.20
C ALA A 76 -18.81 11.62 20.10
N ALA A 77 -17.57 11.50 20.58
CA ALA A 77 -16.56 12.54 20.41
C ALA A 77 -16.21 12.74 18.92
N ILE A 78 -16.06 11.66 18.16
CA ILE A 78 -15.84 11.71 16.72
C ILE A 78 -16.98 12.43 16.00
N ASP A 79 -18.22 12.04 16.28
CA ASP A 79 -19.41 12.59 15.63
C ASP A 79 -19.57 14.09 15.96
N SER A 80 -19.28 14.48 17.21
CA SER A 80 -19.24 15.88 17.65
C SER A 80 -18.15 16.67 16.92
N ALA A 81 -16.92 16.16 16.83
CA ALA A 81 -15.83 16.83 16.13
C ALA A 81 -16.15 16.98 14.63
N ALA A 82 -16.62 15.92 13.98
CA ALA A 82 -16.98 15.93 12.56
C ALA A 82 -18.07 16.96 12.24
N SER A 83 -19.09 17.07 13.10
CA SER A 83 -20.15 18.08 12.99
C SER A 83 -19.63 19.52 13.12
N ASN A 84 -18.45 19.71 13.71
CA ASN A 84 -17.80 21.01 13.95
C ASN A 84 -16.52 21.20 13.11
N SER A 85 -16.54 20.76 11.83
CA SER A 85 -15.42 20.87 10.87
C SER A 85 -14.19 20.00 11.18
N GLY A 86 -14.33 19.01 12.06
CA GLY A 86 -13.27 18.08 12.41
C GLY A 86 -12.26 18.65 13.42
N GLY A 87 -11.10 17.99 13.51
CA GLY A 87 -10.00 18.35 14.40
C GLY A 87 -9.44 17.16 15.17
N VAL A 88 -8.56 17.47 16.12
CA VAL A 88 -7.91 16.46 16.97
C VAL A 88 -8.78 16.15 18.18
N ILE A 89 -9.03 14.86 18.39
CA ILE A 89 -9.55 14.30 19.65
C ILE A 89 -8.34 13.72 20.37
N GLU A 90 -7.95 14.38 21.45
CA GLU A 90 -6.80 13.98 22.26
C GLU A 90 -7.24 13.07 23.40
N PHE A 91 -6.51 11.98 23.59
CA PHE A 91 -6.73 11.01 24.64
C PHE A 91 -5.61 11.19 25.66
N GLN A 92 -5.96 11.52 26.89
CA GLN A 92 -4.98 11.57 27.99
C GLN A 92 -4.38 10.18 28.21
N ALA A 93 -3.15 10.14 28.71
CA ALA A 93 -2.48 8.90 29.06
C ALA A 93 -3.33 8.06 30.04
N GLY A 94 -3.34 6.75 29.82
CA GLY A 94 -4.12 5.78 30.59
C GLY A 94 -4.77 4.71 29.71
N ASP A 95 -5.55 3.85 30.36
CA ASP A 95 -6.21 2.71 29.74
C ASP A 95 -7.65 3.06 29.31
N TYR A 96 -8.02 2.67 28.09
CA TYR A 96 -9.36 2.80 27.53
C TYR A 96 -9.85 1.43 27.09
N TRP A 97 -10.95 0.95 27.68
CA TRP A 97 -11.49 -0.37 27.39
C TRP A 97 -12.46 -0.31 26.21
N LEU A 98 -12.26 -1.18 25.22
CA LEU A 98 -13.03 -1.25 23.98
C LEU A 98 -13.55 -2.69 23.80
N SER A 99 -14.66 -3.00 24.47
CA SER A 99 -15.31 -4.32 24.50
C SER A 99 -16.59 -4.42 23.68
N SER A 100 -17.15 -3.28 23.25
CA SER A 100 -18.32 -3.24 22.34
C SER A 100 -18.04 -3.91 21.00
N ASP A 101 -19.05 -4.57 20.41
CA ASP A 101 -18.95 -5.21 19.09
C ASP A 101 -19.00 -4.21 17.91
N SER A 102 -19.12 -2.91 18.19
CA SER A 102 -19.14 -1.86 17.16
C SER A 102 -17.75 -1.41 16.73
N ALA A 103 -17.62 -1.06 15.45
CA ALA A 103 -16.46 -0.35 14.93
C ALA A 103 -16.47 1.13 15.34
N ILE A 104 -15.29 1.71 15.55
CA ILE A 104 -15.05 3.15 15.67
C ILE A 104 -14.83 3.70 14.26
N ARG A 105 -15.79 4.48 13.76
CA ARG A 105 -15.80 5.03 12.41
C ARG A 105 -15.25 6.44 12.41
N ILE A 106 -14.21 6.68 11.62
CA ILE A 106 -13.53 7.97 11.56
C ILE A 106 -13.88 8.64 10.21
N PRO A 107 -14.64 9.76 10.21
CA PRO A 107 -14.97 10.52 9.01
C PRO A 107 -13.81 11.44 8.60
N SER A 108 -14.01 12.22 7.54
CA SER A 108 -13.01 13.20 7.08
C SER A 108 -12.63 14.22 8.17
N SER A 109 -11.39 14.69 8.11
CA SER A 109 -10.86 15.79 8.95
C SER A 109 -10.82 15.50 10.46
N VAL A 110 -10.93 14.23 10.88
CA VAL A 110 -10.84 13.83 12.29
C VAL A 110 -9.55 13.07 12.55
N VAL A 111 -8.83 13.47 13.60
CA VAL A 111 -7.61 12.79 14.05
C VAL A 111 -7.80 12.32 15.48
N LEU A 112 -7.62 11.02 15.71
CA LEU A 112 -7.52 10.46 17.05
C LEU A 112 -6.06 10.45 17.46
N ARG A 113 -5.75 10.98 18.64
CA ARG A 113 -4.36 11.10 19.10
C ARG A 113 -4.22 10.79 20.58
N GLY A 114 -3.33 9.86 20.93
CA GLY A 114 -2.82 9.72 22.29
C GLY A 114 -1.92 10.88 22.71
N GLU A 115 -1.94 11.22 23.99
CA GLU A 115 -1.23 12.37 24.59
C GLU A 115 0.24 12.46 24.13
N VAL A 116 0.63 13.63 23.60
CA VAL A 116 1.99 13.85 23.05
C VAL A 116 3.05 13.94 24.16
N ALA A 117 2.71 14.53 25.31
CA ALA A 117 3.64 14.66 26.45
C ALA A 117 4.03 13.30 27.04
N SER A 118 3.16 12.29 26.87
CA SER A 118 3.32 10.93 27.39
C SER A 118 3.11 9.92 26.24
N THR A 119 3.87 10.08 25.17
CA THR A 119 3.80 9.25 23.96
C THR A 119 3.75 7.75 24.28
N LEU A 120 2.82 7.03 23.64
CA LEU A 120 2.56 5.59 23.83
C LEU A 120 2.19 5.20 25.27
N LYS A 121 1.69 6.15 26.09
CA LYS A 121 1.04 5.86 27.38
C LYS A 121 -0.49 5.87 27.30
N THR A 122 -1.05 6.09 26.11
CA THR A 122 -2.47 5.94 25.83
C THR A 122 -2.72 4.54 25.28
N VAL A 123 -3.31 3.67 26.10
CA VAL A 123 -3.47 2.24 25.79
C VAL A 123 -4.95 1.91 25.56
N LEU A 124 -5.25 1.41 24.37
CA LEU A 124 -6.56 0.88 24.02
C LEU A 124 -6.57 -0.63 24.33
N LYS A 125 -7.34 -1.02 25.35
CA LYS A 125 -7.53 -2.41 25.80
C LYS A 125 -8.73 -3.01 25.07
N VAL A 126 -8.46 -3.88 24.09
CA VAL A 126 -9.47 -4.34 23.12
C VAL A 126 -9.90 -5.77 23.41
N THR A 127 -11.21 -5.98 23.50
CA THR A 127 -11.87 -7.30 23.65
C THR A 127 -13.15 -7.39 22.82
N GLY A 128 -13.87 -8.50 22.94
CA GLY A 128 -15.18 -8.70 22.31
C GLY A 128 -15.11 -9.47 21.00
N SER A 129 -16.22 -9.45 20.27
CA SER A 129 -16.43 -10.27 19.08
C SER A 129 -15.61 -9.76 17.88
N PRO A 130 -15.38 -10.62 16.86
CA PRO A 130 -14.73 -10.23 15.61
C PRO A 130 -15.38 -8.99 14.96
N ARG A 131 -14.55 -8.00 14.62
CA ARG A 131 -14.96 -6.75 13.96
C ARG A 131 -13.75 -5.99 13.42
N ASN A 132 -13.97 -4.96 12.62
CA ASN A 132 -12.97 -3.91 12.43
C ASN A 132 -13.02 -2.99 13.66
N LEU A 133 -11.89 -2.75 14.33
CA LEU A 133 -11.83 -1.83 15.48
C LEU A 133 -11.95 -0.38 14.99
N PHE A 134 -11.08 0.04 14.08
CA PHE A 134 -11.13 1.33 13.42
C PHE A 134 -11.49 1.18 11.94
N GLU A 135 -12.39 2.04 11.46
CA GLU A 135 -12.76 2.13 10.04
C GLU A 135 -12.53 3.54 9.50
N PHE A 136 -11.63 3.65 8.51
CA PHE A 136 -11.54 4.82 7.64
C PHE A 136 -12.44 4.62 6.42
N GLY A 137 -13.57 5.34 6.39
CA GLY A 137 -14.52 5.29 5.29
C GLY A 137 -15.21 3.93 5.15
N ASP A 138 -16.15 3.84 4.20
CA ASP A 138 -16.91 2.61 3.97
C ASP A 138 -16.02 1.55 3.30
N SER A 139 -15.81 0.42 3.98
CA SER A 139 -15.03 -0.72 3.50
C SER A 139 -15.68 -1.48 2.33
N LYS A 140 -16.98 -1.27 2.11
CA LYS A 140 -17.76 -1.89 1.03
C LYS A 140 -17.93 -0.97 -0.18
N ALA A 141 -17.66 0.33 -0.04
CA ALA A 141 -17.83 1.27 -1.14
C ALA A 141 -16.81 1.00 -2.26
N THR A 142 -17.30 0.91 -3.49
CA THR A 142 -16.51 0.72 -4.70
C THR A 142 -16.81 1.82 -5.70
N GLY A 143 -15.80 2.22 -6.47
CA GLY A 143 -16.03 3.03 -7.66
C GLY A 143 -16.51 2.19 -8.84
N LYS A 144 -17.00 2.86 -9.88
CA LYS A 144 -17.52 2.23 -11.09
C LYS A 144 -17.04 2.95 -12.35
N VAL A 145 -16.91 2.21 -13.44
CA VAL A 145 -16.71 2.79 -14.76
C VAL A 145 -18.03 3.38 -15.27
N ASP A 146 -17.95 4.47 -16.02
CA ASP A 146 -19.11 5.13 -16.64
C ASP A 146 -18.81 5.43 -18.11
N PHE A 147 -19.16 4.47 -18.98
CA PHE A 147 -18.97 4.58 -20.44
C PHE A 147 -19.70 5.78 -21.05
N SER A 148 -20.79 6.25 -20.42
CA SER A 148 -21.57 7.38 -20.93
C SER A 148 -20.86 8.73 -20.74
N LYS A 149 -19.93 8.80 -19.79
CA LYS A 149 -19.15 10.00 -19.48
C LYS A 149 -17.78 10.04 -20.14
N GLY A 150 -17.38 8.96 -20.81
CA GLY A 150 -16.12 8.90 -21.53
C GLY A 150 -15.70 7.47 -21.82
N PHE A 151 -15.43 7.20 -23.09
CA PHE A 151 -14.85 5.95 -23.55
C PHE A 151 -14.03 6.20 -24.82
N SER A 152 -12.85 5.62 -24.88
CA SER A 152 -12.10 5.47 -26.13
C SER A 152 -11.14 4.29 -26.06
N LEU A 153 -10.98 3.60 -27.19
CA LEU A 153 -9.88 2.66 -27.39
C LEU A 153 -8.55 3.42 -27.43
N ILE A 154 -7.50 2.76 -26.96
CA ILE A 154 -6.11 3.19 -27.09
C ILE A 154 -5.62 2.81 -28.49
N LYS A 155 -5.03 3.76 -29.22
CA LYS A 155 -4.55 3.55 -30.59
C LYS A 155 -3.17 2.92 -30.66
N GLN A 156 -2.31 3.16 -29.67
CA GLN A 156 -0.99 2.53 -29.66
C GLN A 156 -1.11 1.03 -29.49
N ALA A 157 -0.22 0.29 -30.16
CA ALA A 157 -0.10 -1.15 -29.95
C ALA A 157 0.33 -1.49 -28.52
N TYR A 158 1.08 -0.60 -27.88
CA TYR A 158 1.61 -0.76 -26.54
C TYR A 158 1.58 0.56 -25.77
N VAL A 159 1.27 0.50 -24.48
CA VAL A 159 1.43 1.61 -23.52
C VAL A 159 2.18 1.04 -22.33
N GLY A 160 3.43 1.47 -22.17
CA GLY A 160 4.35 0.88 -21.20
C GLY A 160 4.12 1.28 -19.75
N ILE A 161 4.74 0.49 -18.87
CA ILE A 161 4.97 0.82 -17.47
C ILE A 161 5.77 2.14 -17.44
N GLY A 162 5.31 3.09 -16.64
CA GLY A 162 5.89 4.44 -16.59
C GLY A 162 5.23 5.45 -17.53
N ALA A 163 4.36 5.02 -18.45
CA ALA A 163 3.67 5.94 -19.34
C ALA A 163 2.77 6.92 -18.57
N LYS A 164 2.81 8.20 -18.97
CA LYS A 164 1.92 9.28 -18.49
C LYS A 164 0.91 9.74 -19.54
N SER A 165 0.82 9.04 -20.67
CA SER A 165 -0.09 9.41 -21.75
C SER A 165 -0.32 8.27 -22.72
N ALA A 166 -1.46 8.30 -23.42
CA ALA A 166 -1.76 7.44 -24.55
C ALA A 166 -2.47 8.26 -25.65
N GLU A 167 -2.37 7.78 -26.89
CA GLU A 167 -3.15 8.23 -28.03
C GLU A 167 -4.42 7.40 -28.07
N VAL A 168 -5.54 8.07 -28.27
CA VAL A 168 -6.87 7.46 -28.26
C VAL A 168 -7.62 7.80 -29.53
N GLU A 169 -8.65 7.01 -29.84
CA GLU A 169 -9.50 7.24 -31.01
C GLU A 169 -10.35 8.50 -30.86
N ASN A 170 -11.01 8.65 -29.71
CA ASN A 170 -12.07 9.61 -29.43
C ASN A 170 -11.75 10.44 -28.17
N PRO A 171 -10.76 11.35 -28.22
CA PRO A 171 -10.37 12.19 -27.08
C PRO A 171 -11.45 13.20 -26.65
N GLU A 172 -12.35 13.58 -27.56
CA GLU A 172 -13.43 14.55 -27.35
C GLU A 172 -14.49 14.10 -26.34
N ASN A 173 -14.51 12.81 -26.01
CA ASN A 173 -15.39 12.25 -24.97
C ASN A 173 -14.88 12.50 -23.55
N PHE A 174 -13.74 13.18 -23.40
CA PHE A 174 -13.09 13.39 -22.12
C PHE A 174 -12.82 14.87 -21.84
N GLN A 175 -12.61 15.19 -20.57
CA GLN A 175 -12.24 16.53 -20.11
C GLN A 175 -11.07 16.50 -19.12
N VAL A 176 -10.29 17.58 -19.06
CA VAL A 176 -9.24 17.76 -18.06
C VAL A 176 -9.84 17.74 -16.64
N GLY A 177 -9.15 17.10 -15.70
CA GLY A 177 -9.61 16.88 -14.32
C GLY A 177 -10.53 15.66 -14.16
N GLN A 178 -10.91 14.99 -15.24
CA GLN A 178 -11.77 13.80 -15.18
C GLN A 178 -11.01 12.60 -14.63
N ARG A 179 -11.66 11.84 -13.75
CA ARG A 179 -11.21 10.52 -13.28
C ARG A 179 -11.47 9.48 -14.37
N ILE A 180 -10.46 8.68 -14.65
CA ILE A 180 -10.48 7.61 -15.65
C ILE A 180 -9.86 6.34 -15.07
N VAL A 181 -10.14 5.21 -15.71
CA VAL A 181 -9.32 4.01 -15.59
C VAL A 181 -8.66 3.71 -16.92
N LEU A 182 -7.38 3.37 -16.87
CA LEU A 182 -6.72 2.65 -17.96
C LEU A 182 -7.07 1.18 -17.80
N HIS A 183 -7.63 0.61 -18.86
CA HIS A 183 -8.35 -0.65 -18.82
C HIS A 183 -7.79 -1.65 -19.83
N ARG A 184 -7.65 -2.91 -19.40
CA ARG A 184 -7.51 -4.08 -20.28
C ARG A 184 -8.27 -5.27 -19.70
N LEU A 185 -8.60 -6.25 -20.55
CA LEU A 185 -9.10 -7.55 -20.09
C LEU A 185 -7.97 -8.57 -19.93
N VAL A 186 -8.15 -9.48 -18.98
CA VAL A 186 -7.45 -10.77 -18.96
C VAL A 186 -7.99 -11.58 -20.12
N THR A 187 -7.17 -11.83 -21.14
CA THR A 187 -7.53 -12.65 -22.30
C THR A 187 -6.96 -14.05 -22.15
N GLN A 188 -7.49 -15.02 -22.92
CA GLN A 188 -6.92 -16.35 -22.97
C GLN A 188 -5.47 -16.33 -23.47
N LYS A 189 -5.19 -15.50 -24.50
CA LYS A 189 -3.85 -15.29 -25.05
C LYS A 189 -2.86 -14.79 -23.99
N TRP A 190 -3.29 -13.86 -23.13
CA TRP A 190 -2.44 -13.38 -22.03
C TRP A 190 -2.23 -14.45 -20.95
N LEU A 191 -3.25 -15.24 -20.62
CA LEU A 191 -3.11 -16.34 -19.66
C LEU A 191 -2.10 -17.40 -20.15
N GLU A 192 -2.15 -17.75 -21.44
CA GLU A 192 -1.20 -18.65 -22.08
C GLU A 192 0.22 -18.06 -22.10
N ALA A 193 0.36 -16.80 -22.50
CA ALA A 193 1.66 -16.12 -22.51
C ALA A 193 2.28 -16.03 -21.11
N MET A 194 1.46 -15.95 -20.06
CA MET A 194 1.91 -15.93 -18.67
C MET A 194 2.14 -17.32 -18.07
N ASN A 195 1.86 -18.40 -18.81
CA ASN A 195 1.86 -19.80 -18.36
C ASN A 195 0.91 -20.05 -17.16
N MET A 196 -0.27 -19.44 -17.18
CA MET A 196 -1.23 -19.45 -16.07
C MET A 196 -2.61 -20.01 -16.45
N ASN A 197 -2.73 -20.64 -17.62
CA ASN A 197 -3.97 -21.19 -18.16
C ASN A 197 -4.24 -22.65 -17.76
N ASP A 198 -3.26 -23.38 -17.22
CA ASP A 198 -3.31 -24.84 -17.03
C ASP A 198 -2.91 -25.28 -15.62
N LEU A 199 -3.09 -24.42 -14.63
CA LEU A 199 -2.76 -24.71 -13.23
C LEU A 199 -3.64 -25.86 -12.68
N VAL A 200 -3.02 -26.95 -12.22
CA VAL A 200 -3.73 -28.11 -11.63
C VAL A 200 -3.15 -28.47 -10.26
N ARG A 201 -4.04 -28.72 -9.29
CA ARG A 201 -3.70 -29.22 -7.95
C ARG A 201 -4.63 -30.37 -7.58
N ASN A 202 -4.07 -31.53 -7.25
CA ASN A 202 -4.82 -32.73 -6.86
C ASN A 202 -5.94 -33.09 -7.87
N GLY A 203 -5.63 -33.02 -9.17
CA GLY A 203 -6.57 -33.31 -10.26
C GLY A 203 -7.66 -32.26 -10.48
N LYS A 204 -7.64 -31.13 -9.74
CA LYS A 204 -8.59 -30.02 -9.90
C LYS A 204 -7.90 -28.81 -10.52
N ASN A 205 -8.56 -28.20 -11.50
CA ASN A 205 -8.12 -26.93 -12.09
C ASN A 205 -8.09 -25.83 -11.02
N GLN A 206 -7.04 -25.03 -11.07
CA GLN A 206 -6.85 -23.83 -10.26
C GLN A 206 -6.90 -22.61 -11.16
N THR A 207 -7.35 -21.48 -10.61
CA THR A 207 -7.54 -20.27 -11.42
C THR A 207 -6.73 -19.12 -10.84
N TRP A 208 -5.75 -18.69 -11.62
CA TRP A 208 -5.02 -17.46 -11.36
C TRP A 208 -5.94 -16.25 -11.53
N LEU A 209 -6.29 -15.94 -12.76
CA LEU A 209 -7.28 -14.93 -13.13
C LEU A 209 -8.20 -15.55 -14.19
N ALA A 210 -9.50 -15.29 -14.09
CA ALA A 210 -10.45 -15.74 -15.10
C ALA A 210 -10.36 -14.83 -16.34
N ALA A 211 -10.46 -15.41 -17.54
CA ALA A 211 -10.63 -14.64 -18.77
C ALA A 211 -11.84 -13.69 -18.65
N GLY A 212 -11.71 -12.49 -19.21
CA GLY A 212 -12.68 -11.41 -19.05
C GLY A 212 -12.57 -10.63 -17.74
N THR A 213 -11.68 -11.01 -16.81
CA THR A 213 -11.40 -10.19 -15.62
C THR A 213 -10.85 -8.83 -16.08
N SER A 214 -11.44 -7.75 -15.59
CA SER A 214 -10.97 -6.39 -15.84
C SER A 214 -9.74 -6.06 -14.98
N VAL A 215 -8.70 -5.52 -15.62
CA VAL A 215 -7.51 -4.95 -14.95
C VAL A 215 -7.55 -3.45 -15.16
N GLN A 216 -7.51 -2.69 -14.07
CA GLN A 216 -7.79 -1.26 -14.06
C GLN A 216 -6.73 -0.49 -13.28
N GLN A 217 -6.35 0.68 -13.78
CA GLN A 217 -5.49 1.64 -13.10
C GLN A 217 -6.17 3.02 -13.08
N GLU A 218 -6.60 3.48 -11.90
CA GLU A 218 -7.25 4.80 -11.74
C GLU A 218 -6.27 5.94 -11.99
N ARG A 219 -6.65 6.93 -12.79
CA ARG A 219 -5.88 8.15 -13.08
C ARG A 219 -6.79 9.37 -13.18
N GLU A 220 -6.19 10.55 -13.16
CA GLU A 220 -6.84 11.83 -13.52
C GLU A 220 -6.23 12.36 -14.81
N ILE A 221 -7.07 12.88 -15.70
CA ILE A 221 -6.62 13.55 -16.91
C ILE A 221 -6.01 14.90 -16.53
N LEU A 222 -4.74 15.10 -16.87
CA LEU A 222 -4.06 16.38 -16.73
C LEU A 222 -4.17 17.26 -17.96
N ASP A 223 -4.20 16.65 -19.16
CA ASP A 223 -4.15 17.40 -20.42
C ASP A 223 -4.68 16.56 -21.58
N ILE A 224 -5.30 17.23 -22.55
CA ILE A 224 -5.77 16.64 -23.81
C ILE A 224 -5.23 17.48 -24.96
N LYS A 225 -4.40 16.87 -25.82
CA LYS A 225 -3.79 17.53 -26.99
C LYS A 225 -4.00 16.68 -28.23
N GLY A 226 -4.94 17.10 -29.09
CA GLY A 226 -5.37 16.28 -30.22
C GLY A 226 -5.82 14.91 -29.73
N LYS A 227 -5.22 13.84 -30.26
CA LYS A 227 -5.52 12.45 -29.85
C LYS A 227 -4.82 11.98 -28.58
N LYS A 228 -3.93 12.79 -28.00
CA LYS A 228 -3.14 12.39 -26.84
C LYS A 228 -3.82 12.84 -25.53
N ILE A 229 -4.17 11.89 -24.69
CA ILE A 229 -4.61 12.12 -23.30
C ILE A 229 -3.43 11.87 -22.37
N SER A 230 -3.13 12.82 -21.48
CA SER A 230 -2.07 12.69 -20.46
C SER A 230 -2.66 12.68 -19.05
N TRP A 231 -1.98 12.01 -18.11
CA TRP A 231 -2.46 11.82 -16.74
C TRP A 231 -1.38 11.99 -15.66
N GLU A 232 -1.83 12.07 -14.40
CA GLU A 232 -1.04 12.49 -13.24
C GLU A 232 0.08 11.53 -12.80
N ILE A 233 -0.19 10.23 -12.79
CA ILE A 233 0.67 9.21 -12.18
C ILE A 233 1.08 8.19 -13.25
N PRO A 234 2.37 7.84 -13.39
CA PRO A 234 2.81 6.80 -14.33
C PRO A 234 2.08 5.46 -14.16
N LEU A 235 1.88 4.71 -15.23
CA LEU A 235 1.33 3.35 -15.12
C LEU A 235 2.30 2.41 -14.39
N THR A 236 1.74 1.45 -13.65
CA THR A 236 2.51 0.37 -13.01
C THR A 236 2.27 -0.99 -13.67
N ASP A 237 1.25 -1.10 -14.52
CA ASP A 237 1.03 -2.22 -15.44
C ASP A 237 0.98 -1.67 -16.86
N SER A 238 1.49 -2.42 -17.84
CA SER A 238 1.41 -2.05 -19.24
C SER A 238 0.09 -2.50 -19.88
N ILE A 239 -0.23 -1.90 -21.03
CA ILE A 239 -1.33 -2.30 -21.89
C ILE A 239 -0.75 -2.67 -23.26
N ASP A 240 -0.73 -3.96 -23.56
CA ASP A 240 -0.43 -4.50 -24.89
C ASP A 240 -1.75 -4.83 -25.59
N GLN A 241 -2.06 -4.12 -26.68
CA GLN A 241 -3.30 -4.33 -27.43
C GLN A 241 -3.40 -5.74 -27.98
N SER A 242 -2.29 -6.31 -28.46
CA SER A 242 -2.27 -7.66 -29.04
C SER A 242 -2.56 -8.74 -28.00
N MET A 243 -2.30 -8.47 -26.73
CA MET A 243 -2.57 -9.36 -25.60
C MET A 243 -3.89 -9.06 -24.90
N SER A 244 -4.53 -7.97 -25.29
CA SER A 244 -5.80 -7.50 -24.76
C SER A 244 -6.90 -7.58 -25.82
N ASP A 245 -6.79 -8.46 -26.83
CA ASP A 245 -7.77 -8.58 -27.93
C ASP A 245 -8.15 -7.22 -28.57
N ASN A 246 -7.19 -6.30 -28.64
CA ASN A 246 -7.34 -4.90 -29.08
C ASN A 246 -8.39 -4.09 -28.31
N ASN A 247 -8.68 -4.44 -27.05
CA ASN A 247 -9.66 -3.77 -26.18
C ASN A 247 -9.06 -2.83 -25.13
N GLY A 248 -7.74 -2.60 -25.18
CA GLY A 248 -7.07 -1.63 -24.33
C GLY A 248 -7.73 -0.26 -24.49
N SER A 249 -8.17 0.34 -23.38
CA SER A 249 -9.07 1.49 -23.42
C SER A 249 -8.84 2.46 -22.26
N ILE A 250 -9.31 3.69 -22.46
CA ILE A 250 -9.54 4.67 -21.41
C ILE A 250 -11.04 4.77 -21.20
N ILE A 251 -11.48 4.70 -19.95
CA ILE A 251 -12.90 4.76 -19.58
C ILE A 251 -13.06 5.76 -18.44
N ALA A 252 -14.07 6.63 -18.51
CA ALA A 252 -14.41 7.49 -17.38
C ALA A 252 -14.76 6.66 -16.15
N TYR A 253 -14.36 7.17 -14.98
CA TYR A 253 -14.44 6.46 -13.72
C TYR A 253 -15.02 7.35 -12.63
N GLU A 254 -15.98 6.81 -11.88
CA GLU A 254 -16.53 7.43 -10.69
C GLU A 254 -15.96 6.71 -9.47
N PRO A 255 -14.98 7.29 -8.76
CA PRO A 255 -14.47 6.69 -7.53
C PRO A 255 -15.57 6.66 -6.46
N ALA A 256 -15.44 5.73 -5.50
CA ALA A 256 -16.22 5.80 -4.27
C ALA A 256 -16.01 7.15 -3.57
N ALA A 257 -17.01 7.62 -2.82
CA ALA A 257 -16.84 8.81 -1.97
C ALA A 257 -15.81 8.51 -0.88
N ARG A 258 -14.61 9.10 -1.01
CA ARG A 258 -13.50 8.85 -0.08
C ARG A 258 -13.48 9.89 1.03
N ILE A 259 -13.40 9.42 2.27
CA ILE A 259 -13.04 10.30 3.39
C ILE A 259 -11.58 10.76 3.25
N GLN A 260 -11.26 11.93 3.79
CA GLN A 260 -9.92 12.50 3.66
C GLN A 260 -9.46 13.24 4.91
N GLN A 261 -8.14 13.41 5.04
CA GLN A 261 -7.53 14.24 6.09
C GLN A 261 -7.75 13.69 7.51
N SER A 262 -7.71 12.36 7.66
CA SER A 262 -7.99 11.70 8.94
C SER A 262 -6.83 10.83 9.39
N GLY A 263 -6.66 10.69 10.70
CA GLY A 263 -5.49 10.04 11.27
C GLY A 263 -5.71 9.33 12.60
N ILE A 264 -4.84 8.34 12.88
CA ILE A 264 -4.70 7.68 14.19
C ILE A 264 -3.25 7.83 14.63
N GLU A 265 -3.01 8.37 15.82
CA GLU A 265 -1.68 8.74 16.29
C GLU A 265 -1.41 8.37 17.75
N ASN A 266 -0.18 7.96 18.07
CA ASN A 266 0.34 7.86 19.44
C ASN A 266 -0.40 6.88 20.39
N PHE A 267 -0.89 5.74 19.86
CA PHE A 267 -1.61 4.74 20.66
C PHE A 267 -0.82 3.43 20.80
N VAL A 268 -1.02 2.76 21.93
CA VAL A 268 -0.81 1.31 22.04
C VAL A 268 -2.17 0.64 21.94
N ILE A 269 -2.39 -0.18 20.91
CA ILE A 269 -3.59 -0.98 20.73
C ILE A 269 -3.26 -2.40 21.18
N ASN A 270 -3.87 -2.84 22.27
CA ASN A 270 -3.56 -4.10 22.93
C ASN A 270 -4.80 -4.99 23.00
N LYS A 271 -4.78 -6.13 22.31
CA LYS A 271 -5.81 -7.16 22.47
C LYS A 271 -5.53 -7.92 23.76
N THR A 272 -6.40 -7.77 24.77
CA THR A 272 -6.06 -8.26 26.12
C THR A 272 -6.06 -9.79 26.22
N GLU A 273 -6.81 -10.46 25.35
CA GLU A 273 -6.67 -11.88 25.07
C GLU A 273 -6.00 -12.01 23.71
N SER A 274 -4.79 -12.54 23.62
CA SER A 274 -4.09 -12.57 22.33
C SER A 274 -4.86 -13.42 21.31
N ALA A 275 -4.88 -12.93 20.08
CA ALA A 275 -5.31 -13.64 18.89
C ALA A 275 -4.13 -14.02 17.98
N SER A 276 -2.89 -13.69 18.35
CA SER A 276 -1.71 -13.95 17.52
C SER A 276 -1.50 -15.44 17.26
N GLY A 277 -1.89 -16.31 18.20
CA GLY A 277 -1.81 -17.77 18.08
C GLY A 277 -3.04 -18.49 17.53
N LEU A 278 -4.14 -17.77 17.22
CA LEU A 278 -5.35 -18.39 16.67
C LEU A 278 -5.12 -19.01 15.28
N ALA A 279 -5.96 -19.99 14.93
CA ALA A 279 -5.97 -20.61 13.62
C ALA A 279 -6.08 -19.55 12.51
N VAL A 280 -5.19 -19.61 11.52
CA VAL A 280 -5.20 -18.63 10.42
C VAL A 280 -6.52 -18.74 9.64
N GLY A 281 -7.21 -17.60 9.52
CA GLY A 281 -8.54 -17.52 8.89
C GLY A 281 -9.70 -17.61 9.88
N GLN A 282 -9.45 -17.85 11.17
CA GLN A 282 -10.43 -17.64 12.21
C GLN A 282 -10.76 -16.14 12.30
N GLU A 283 -12.04 -15.79 12.27
CA GLU A 283 -12.46 -14.40 12.41
C GLU A 283 -12.04 -13.84 13.77
N THR A 284 -11.45 -12.64 13.75
CA THR A 284 -11.00 -11.93 14.94
C THR A 284 -11.11 -10.42 14.71
N ILE A 285 -10.67 -9.63 15.67
CA ILE A 285 -10.65 -8.17 15.56
C ILE A 285 -9.50 -7.75 14.64
N LEU A 286 -9.82 -6.97 13.60
CA LEU A 286 -8.84 -6.27 12.78
C LEU A 286 -8.65 -4.85 13.33
N PRO A 287 -7.44 -4.45 13.79
CA PRO A 287 -7.24 -3.10 14.31
C PRO A 287 -7.63 -1.98 13.34
N LEU A 288 -7.25 -2.08 12.07
CA LEU A 288 -7.54 -1.04 11.07
C LEU A 288 -8.09 -1.60 9.76
N MET A 289 -9.28 -1.17 9.39
CA MET A 289 -9.82 -1.30 8.04
C MET A 289 -9.86 0.07 7.35
N VAL A 290 -9.26 0.16 6.17
CA VAL A 290 -9.32 1.36 5.32
C VAL A 290 -10.15 1.05 4.09
N GLY A 291 -11.35 1.62 4.03
CA GLY A 291 -12.29 1.50 2.92
C GLY A 291 -12.08 2.57 1.84
N ALA A 292 -13.16 3.26 1.47
CA ALA A 292 -13.08 4.45 0.64
C ALA A 292 -12.46 5.62 1.44
N ALA A 293 -11.13 5.73 1.36
CA ALA A 293 -10.35 6.78 2.02
C ALA A 293 -9.18 7.24 1.16
N GLU A 294 -8.82 8.51 1.28
CA GLU A 294 -7.74 9.16 0.54
C GLU A 294 -7.00 10.16 1.43
N ASP A 295 -5.68 10.27 1.34
CA ASP A 295 -4.89 11.19 2.18
C ASP A 295 -5.16 11.00 3.69
N CYS A 296 -5.14 9.76 4.16
CA CYS A 296 -5.27 9.40 5.57
C CYS A 296 -3.99 8.75 6.09
N TRP A 297 -3.79 8.74 7.41
CA TRP A 297 -2.55 8.23 7.98
C TRP A 297 -2.73 7.49 9.31
N VAL A 298 -1.75 6.64 9.62
CA VAL A 298 -1.53 6.09 10.95
C VAL A 298 -0.07 6.34 11.30
N ARG A 299 0.20 6.85 12.50
CA ARG A 299 1.54 7.28 12.87
C ARG A 299 1.83 7.01 14.34
N ASN A 300 3.00 6.43 14.64
CA ASN A 300 3.42 6.20 16.02
C ASN A 300 2.42 5.33 16.80
N VAL A 301 2.15 4.12 16.29
CA VAL A 301 1.17 3.19 16.85
C VAL A 301 1.82 1.83 17.12
N GLU A 302 1.52 1.24 18.28
CA GLU A 302 1.86 -0.15 18.58
C GLU A 302 0.60 -1.02 18.55
N SER A 303 0.69 -2.22 17.97
CA SER A 303 -0.38 -3.22 17.89
C SER A 303 0.12 -4.52 18.50
N ILE A 304 -0.52 -4.99 19.56
CA ILE A 304 -0.08 -6.16 20.35
C ILE A 304 -1.20 -7.19 20.42
N GLY A 305 -0.85 -8.46 20.18
CA GLY A 305 -1.75 -9.59 20.41
C GLY A 305 -2.85 -9.75 19.36
N PHE A 306 -2.75 -9.11 18.20
CA PHE A 306 -3.71 -9.30 17.11
C PHE A 306 -3.23 -10.37 16.12
N GLN A 307 -4.16 -11.02 15.42
CA GLN A 307 -3.79 -11.93 14.33
C GLN A 307 -3.30 -11.15 13.11
N GLN A 308 -3.90 -9.98 12.85
CA GLN A 308 -3.63 -9.05 11.74
C GLN A 308 -3.53 -7.61 12.28
N PHE A 309 -3.01 -6.65 11.49
CA PHE A 309 -2.95 -5.24 11.89
C PHE A 309 -3.82 -4.33 11.01
N ALA A 310 -3.57 -4.26 9.70
CA ALA A 310 -4.23 -3.32 8.82
C ALA A 310 -4.62 -3.92 7.46
N ASN A 311 -5.81 -3.56 6.97
CA ASN A 311 -6.25 -3.85 5.59
C ASN A 311 -6.57 -2.55 4.85
N LEU A 312 -5.77 -2.24 3.84
CA LEU A 312 -5.99 -1.12 2.92
C LEU A 312 -6.78 -1.61 1.73
N GLY A 313 -8.10 -1.40 1.76
CA GLY A 313 -9.05 -1.86 0.76
C GLY A 313 -8.85 -1.21 -0.62
N LYS A 314 -9.48 -1.80 -1.65
CA LYS A 314 -9.30 -1.41 -3.07
C LYS A 314 -9.65 0.05 -3.37
N SER A 315 -10.59 0.61 -2.63
CA SER A 315 -11.04 2.00 -2.80
C SER A 315 -10.17 2.99 -2.02
N SER A 316 -9.13 2.53 -1.33
CA SER A 316 -8.18 3.41 -0.63
C SER A 316 -7.06 3.86 -1.57
N ARG A 317 -6.61 5.12 -1.41
CA ARG A 317 -5.37 5.59 -2.05
C ARG A 317 -4.63 6.62 -1.19
N ARG A 318 -3.32 6.76 -1.37
CA ARG A 318 -2.51 7.81 -0.69
C ARG A 318 -2.59 7.71 0.83
N ILE A 319 -2.49 6.47 1.32
CA ILE A 319 -2.50 6.13 2.75
C ILE A 319 -1.06 6.00 3.23
N THR A 320 -0.72 6.63 4.36
CA THR A 320 0.59 6.45 5.01
C THR A 320 0.45 5.77 6.36
N ILE A 321 1.13 4.64 6.57
CA ILE A 321 1.31 4.06 7.90
C ILE A 321 2.80 4.20 8.23
N SER A 322 3.14 5.04 9.20
CA SER A 322 4.53 5.30 9.59
C SER A 322 4.79 5.06 11.06
N ASP A 323 6.04 4.70 11.38
CA ASP A 323 6.54 4.63 12.76
C ASP A 323 5.65 3.72 13.62
N PHE A 324 5.58 2.43 13.31
CA PHE A 324 4.66 1.53 14.02
C PHE A 324 5.32 0.21 14.39
N VAL A 325 4.76 -0.45 15.40
CA VAL A 325 5.21 -1.76 15.87
C VAL A 325 4.04 -2.74 15.86
N VAL A 326 4.24 -3.91 15.25
CA VAL A 326 3.34 -5.06 15.37
C VAL A 326 4.04 -6.12 16.21
N THR A 327 3.48 -6.43 17.37
CA THR A 327 4.01 -7.46 18.27
C THR A 327 3.14 -8.71 18.18
N ARG A 328 3.77 -9.81 17.75
CA ARG A 328 3.21 -11.16 17.75
C ARG A 328 3.69 -11.86 19.01
N ASP A 329 2.84 -11.93 20.01
CA ASP A 329 3.15 -12.41 21.36
C ASP A 329 2.85 -13.91 21.57
N GLU A 330 2.29 -14.57 20.56
CA GLU A 330 2.02 -16.01 20.57
C GLU A 330 2.49 -16.70 19.27
N PRO A 331 2.89 -17.99 19.34
CA PRO A 331 3.28 -18.76 18.16
C PRO A 331 2.18 -18.83 17.13
N THR A 332 2.52 -18.60 15.86
CA THR A 332 1.60 -18.83 14.75
C THR A 332 1.39 -20.33 14.59
N PRO A 333 0.15 -20.81 14.33
CA PRO A 333 -0.13 -22.23 14.14
C PRO A 333 0.88 -22.92 13.21
N GLY A 334 1.44 -24.04 13.67
CA GLY A 334 2.49 -24.78 12.96
C GLY A 334 3.83 -24.04 12.83
N GLY A 335 4.10 -23.03 13.67
CA GLY A 335 5.32 -22.22 13.66
C GLY A 335 5.52 -21.41 12.37
N GLY A 336 4.42 -21.07 11.68
CA GLY A 336 4.45 -20.42 10.37
C GLY A 336 4.91 -21.34 9.22
N LYS A 337 4.99 -22.66 9.41
CA LYS A 337 5.30 -23.63 8.33
C LYS A 337 4.11 -23.89 7.38
N GLY A 338 2.93 -23.38 7.70
CA GLY A 338 1.69 -23.55 6.95
C GLY A 338 1.06 -22.22 6.55
N ALA A 339 -0.26 -22.11 6.72
CA ALA A 339 -0.95 -20.83 6.60
C ALA A 339 -0.38 -19.83 7.61
N MET A 340 -0.22 -18.58 7.18
CA MET A 340 0.28 -17.48 8.01
C MET A 340 -0.68 -16.31 7.88
N PRO A 341 -0.87 -15.52 8.94
CA PRO A 341 -1.68 -14.33 8.88
C PRO A 341 -1.01 -13.23 8.05
N LEU A 342 -1.82 -12.27 7.62
CA LEU A 342 -1.40 -11.08 6.89
C LEU A 342 -1.51 -9.89 7.84
N ASP A 343 -0.38 -9.39 8.32
CA ASP A 343 -0.35 -8.26 9.26
C ASP A 343 -0.83 -6.99 8.53
N ILE A 344 -0.26 -6.69 7.35
CA ILE A 344 -0.68 -5.55 6.53
C ILE A 344 -1.01 -6.02 5.11
N THR A 345 -2.25 -5.79 4.68
CA THR A 345 -2.70 -6.05 3.30
C THR A 345 -2.90 -4.75 2.53
N LEU A 346 -2.26 -4.63 1.36
CA LEU A 346 -2.36 -3.50 0.43
C LEU A 346 -3.17 -3.89 -0.80
N SER A 347 -4.46 -3.55 -0.82
CA SER A 347 -5.34 -3.75 -1.99
C SER A 347 -5.61 -2.46 -2.76
N GLY A 348 -5.44 -1.30 -2.13
CA GLY A 348 -5.46 0.02 -2.77
C GLY A 348 -4.14 0.40 -3.43
N SER A 349 -4.04 1.67 -3.84
CA SER A 349 -2.85 2.22 -4.53
C SER A 349 -2.20 3.36 -3.76
N GLN A 350 -0.97 3.73 -4.12
CA GLN A 350 -0.27 4.87 -3.52
C GLN A 350 -0.08 4.75 -2.00
N ALA A 351 0.00 3.53 -1.46
CA ALA A 351 0.25 3.30 -0.05
C ALA A 351 1.74 3.46 0.29
N LEU A 352 2.04 4.09 1.42
CA LEU A 352 3.39 4.19 1.98
C LEU A 352 3.43 3.57 3.38
N ILE A 353 4.17 2.48 3.51
CA ILE A 353 4.51 1.84 4.78
C ILE A 353 5.95 2.26 5.12
N LEU A 354 6.12 3.06 6.17
CA LEU A 354 7.39 3.74 6.45
C LEU A 354 7.87 3.44 7.88
N ARG A 355 9.05 2.83 8.00
CA ARG A 355 9.68 2.51 9.31
C ARG A 355 8.77 1.65 10.20
N GLY A 356 8.17 0.62 9.61
CA GLY A 356 7.43 -0.40 10.35
C GLY A 356 8.36 -1.39 11.06
N LYS A 357 7.92 -1.91 12.21
CA LYS A 357 8.63 -2.96 12.94
C LYS A 357 7.71 -4.12 13.26
N THR A 358 8.15 -5.35 13.03
CA THR A 358 7.51 -6.55 13.59
C THR A 358 8.41 -7.18 14.64
N ILE A 359 7.84 -7.47 15.81
CA ILE A 359 8.49 -8.18 16.91
C ILE A 359 7.76 -9.50 17.13
N GLY A 360 8.50 -10.58 17.30
CA GLY A 360 7.97 -11.87 17.74
C GLY A 360 9.11 -12.83 18.04
N ASP A 361 8.78 -14.11 18.13
CA ASP A 361 9.72 -15.23 18.34
C ASP A 361 9.86 -16.12 17.11
N GLN A 362 10.72 -17.14 17.19
CA GLN A 362 11.02 -18.07 16.09
C GLN A 362 9.78 -18.62 15.38
N ASP A 363 8.72 -18.94 16.14
CA ASP A 363 7.50 -19.58 15.65
C ASP A 363 6.35 -18.61 15.33
N THR A 364 6.61 -17.30 15.30
CA THR A 364 5.60 -16.24 15.08
C THR A 364 5.46 -15.80 13.61
N GLY A 365 5.67 -16.70 12.64
CA GLY A 365 5.70 -16.36 11.22
C GLY A 365 4.44 -15.64 10.70
N SER A 366 4.62 -14.61 9.88
CA SER A 366 3.53 -13.82 9.28
C SER A 366 3.95 -13.24 7.93
N TYR A 367 2.96 -12.95 7.10
CA TYR A 367 3.13 -12.03 5.99
C TYR A 367 3.02 -10.60 6.55
N ILE A 368 4.15 -9.99 6.89
CA ILE A 368 4.21 -8.68 7.54
C ILE A 368 3.69 -7.56 6.62
N VAL A 369 3.93 -7.67 5.31
CA VAL A 369 3.30 -6.83 4.30
C VAL A 369 3.04 -7.65 3.04
N SER A 370 1.82 -7.58 2.52
CA SER A 370 1.40 -8.23 1.28
C SER A 370 0.49 -7.35 0.45
N THR A 371 0.54 -7.50 -0.87
CA THR A 371 -0.46 -6.90 -1.78
C THR A 371 -1.60 -7.86 -2.06
N GLY A 372 -2.80 -7.30 -2.28
CA GLY A 372 -4.00 -8.04 -2.67
C GLY A 372 -4.06 -8.37 -4.17
N ARG A 373 -5.08 -9.16 -4.54
CA ARG A 373 -5.41 -9.46 -5.95
C ARG A 373 -5.65 -8.18 -6.74
N LEU A 374 -4.96 -8.02 -7.88
CA LEU A 374 -5.07 -6.85 -8.78
C LEU A 374 -4.79 -5.51 -8.09
N ALA A 375 -4.02 -5.51 -6.99
CA ALA A 375 -3.61 -4.27 -6.35
C ALA A 375 -2.67 -3.50 -7.28
N ALA A 376 -3.10 -2.31 -7.70
CA ALA A 376 -2.30 -1.42 -8.54
C ALA A 376 -1.39 -0.55 -7.67
N GLY A 377 -0.16 -0.35 -8.14
CA GLY A 377 0.80 0.54 -7.52
C GLY A 377 0.62 2.02 -7.93
N PRO A 378 1.59 2.87 -7.57
CA PRO A 378 2.80 2.54 -6.80
C PRO A 378 2.48 2.30 -5.32
N ASN A 379 3.01 1.25 -4.72
CA ASN A 379 2.93 0.98 -3.27
C ASN A 379 4.35 0.80 -2.73
N VAL A 380 4.67 1.38 -1.56
CA VAL A 380 6.03 1.44 -1.02
C VAL A 380 6.08 0.90 0.40
N VAL A 381 7.08 0.04 0.66
CA VAL A 381 7.54 -0.33 1.99
C VAL A 381 8.99 0.15 2.13
N SER A 382 9.26 1.06 3.05
CA SER A 382 10.60 1.62 3.24
C SER A 382 11.03 1.53 4.71
N GLY A 383 12.22 0.98 4.96
CA GLY A 383 12.82 0.93 6.29
C GLY A 383 12.18 -0.08 7.26
N TYR A 384 11.56 -1.15 6.75
CA TYR A 384 10.89 -2.13 7.61
C TYR A 384 11.88 -3.04 8.34
N VAL A 385 11.67 -3.30 9.64
CA VAL A 385 12.50 -4.20 10.44
C VAL A 385 11.67 -5.33 11.05
N ALA A 386 12.11 -6.57 10.93
CA ALA A 386 11.45 -7.70 11.60
C ALA A 386 12.45 -8.57 12.36
N THR A 387 12.10 -8.97 13.58
CA THR A 387 12.97 -9.74 14.49
C THR A 387 12.30 -11.04 14.95
N GLY A 388 13.10 -12.01 15.36
CA GLY A 388 12.64 -13.26 15.97
C GLY A 388 12.32 -14.39 14.99
N SER A 389 11.60 -14.12 13.89
CA SER A 389 11.24 -15.17 12.91
C SER A 389 11.83 -14.96 11.52
N THR A 390 12.46 -16.00 10.97
CA THR A 390 12.83 -16.05 9.54
C THR A 390 11.61 -16.17 8.62
N ARG A 391 10.39 -16.23 9.19
CA ARG A 391 9.11 -16.25 8.48
C ARG A 391 8.30 -14.97 8.68
N HIS A 392 8.93 -13.86 9.05
CA HIS A 392 8.35 -12.54 8.80
C HIS A 392 8.66 -12.12 7.37
N ILE A 393 7.64 -12.15 6.52
CA ILE A 393 7.76 -12.12 5.06
C ILE A 393 7.10 -10.87 4.47
N ILE A 394 7.85 -10.12 3.66
CA ILE A 394 7.28 -9.15 2.71
C ILE A 394 7.07 -9.87 1.37
N GLU A 395 5.82 -10.07 0.96
CA GLU A 395 5.52 -10.82 -0.26
C GLU A 395 4.12 -10.47 -0.80
N PRO A 396 4.01 -9.96 -2.05
CA PRO A 396 2.75 -9.94 -2.79
C PRO A 396 2.00 -11.28 -2.70
N HIS A 397 0.73 -11.26 -2.32
CA HIS A 397 0.07 -12.48 -1.87
C HIS A 397 -0.37 -13.38 -3.03
N GLN A 398 -1.05 -12.81 -4.03
CA GLN A 398 -1.67 -13.58 -5.12
C GLN A 398 -2.18 -12.69 -6.27
N ARG A 399 -2.34 -13.29 -7.45
CA ARG A 399 -3.22 -12.80 -8.52
C ARG A 399 -2.93 -11.37 -9.00
N TRP A 400 -1.71 -11.18 -9.48
CA TRP A 400 -1.23 -10.03 -10.25
C TRP A 400 -1.43 -8.66 -9.60
N SER A 401 -0.59 -8.32 -8.63
CA SER A 401 -0.38 -6.91 -8.26
C SER A 401 0.70 -6.28 -9.14
N THR A 402 0.81 -4.95 -9.17
CA THR A 402 1.89 -4.27 -9.89
C THR A 402 2.46 -3.07 -9.13
N GLY A 403 3.70 -2.68 -9.44
CA GLY A 403 4.30 -1.47 -8.89
C GLY A 403 4.44 -1.48 -7.37
N PHE A 404 5.01 -2.53 -6.79
CA PHE A 404 5.35 -2.60 -5.37
C PHE A 404 6.86 -2.45 -5.17
N LEU A 405 7.27 -1.47 -4.37
CA LEU A 405 8.64 -1.27 -3.94
C LEU A 405 8.78 -1.71 -2.48
N THR A 406 9.78 -2.52 -2.20
CA THR A 406 10.30 -2.73 -0.85
C THR A 406 11.76 -2.34 -0.80
N GLU A 407 12.10 -1.45 0.11
CA GLU A 407 13.45 -0.92 0.23
C GLU A 407 13.92 -0.75 1.66
N ASN A 408 15.24 -0.75 1.85
CA ASN A 408 15.91 -0.58 3.15
C ASN A 408 15.34 -1.49 4.25
N SER A 409 14.81 -2.65 3.84
CA SER A 409 14.11 -3.57 4.75
C SER A 409 15.08 -4.62 5.28
N ARG A 410 14.90 -5.01 6.54
CA ARG A 410 15.71 -5.99 7.27
C ARG A 410 14.79 -7.02 7.92
N VAL A 411 14.52 -8.11 7.20
CA VAL A 411 13.42 -9.02 7.55
C VAL A 411 13.79 -10.48 7.33
N GLY A 412 12.89 -11.40 7.73
CA GLY A 412 13.05 -12.81 7.45
C GLY A 412 13.15 -13.09 5.95
N GLN A 413 12.14 -12.68 5.17
CA GLN A 413 12.11 -12.93 3.73
C GLN A 413 11.51 -11.77 2.94
N ILE A 414 11.98 -11.60 1.71
CA ILE A 414 11.34 -10.76 0.70
C ILE A 414 11.21 -11.55 -0.59
N ASN A 415 9.98 -11.73 -1.08
CA ASN A 415 9.70 -12.57 -2.23
C ASN A 415 8.78 -11.86 -3.24
N LEU A 416 9.28 -11.62 -4.45
CA LEU A 416 8.50 -11.26 -5.65
C LEU A 416 8.53 -12.47 -6.58
N LYS A 417 7.47 -13.29 -6.57
CA LYS A 417 7.52 -14.61 -7.21
C LYS A 417 6.21 -15.13 -7.78
N ASN A 418 6.31 -16.20 -8.56
CA ASN A 418 5.18 -17.05 -8.90
C ASN A 418 4.85 -17.98 -7.72
N ARG A 419 3.62 -17.89 -7.22
CA ARG A 419 3.12 -18.75 -6.13
C ARG A 419 2.35 -19.96 -6.66
N GLY A 420 2.30 -20.12 -7.98
CA GLY A 420 1.78 -21.29 -8.69
C GLY A 420 0.42 -21.73 -8.20
N ILE A 421 0.31 -23.02 -7.87
CA ILE A 421 -0.93 -23.67 -7.46
C ILE A 421 -1.27 -23.50 -5.97
N MET A 422 -0.57 -22.63 -5.23
CA MET A 422 -0.94 -22.33 -3.83
C MET A 422 -2.37 -21.79 -3.76
N GLY A 423 -3.05 -22.06 -2.63
CA GLY A 423 -4.46 -21.72 -2.47
C GLY A 423 -5.31 -22.35 -3.57
N SER A 424 -6.13 -21.51 -4.21
CA SER A 424 -6.97 -21.86 -5.37
C SER A 424 -6.37 -21.42 -6.73
N GLY A 425 -5.04 -21.26 -6.79
CA GLY A 425 -4.32 -20.69 -7.94
C GLY A 425 -3.87 -19.27 -7.66
N HIS A 426 -2.84 -19.10 -6.83
CA HIS A 426 -2.25 -17.79 -6.57
C HIS A 426 -1.49 -17.24 -7.78
N GLY A 427 -0.85 -18.12 -8.58
CA GLY A 427 -0.10 -17.80 -9.79
C GLY A 427 0.97 -16.72 -9.60
N TRP A 428 1.27 -15.96 -10.65
CA TRP A 428 2.12 -14.77 -10.54
C TRP A 428 1.51 -13.77 -9.56
N ALA A 429 2.22 -13.48 -8.48
CA ALA A 429 1.73 -12.56 -7.46
C ALA A 429 1.97 -11.10 -7.85
N ILE A 430 3.00 -10.83 -8.66
CA ILE A 430 3.40 -9.47 -9.02
C ILE A 430 4.15 -9.38 -10.36
N GLY A 431 3.97 -8.27 -11.08
CA GLY A 431 4.88 -7.74 -12.09
C GLY A 431 5.32 -6.30 -11.76
N ALA A 432 6.42 -5.83 -12.35
CA ALA A 432 6.97 -4.49 -12.10
C ALA A 432 7.24 -4.18 -10.62
N GLY A 433 7.63 -5.19 -9.84
CA GLY A 433 8.04 -5.03 -8.44
C GLY A 433 9.54 -4.78 -8.32
N VAL A 434 9.95 -4.09 -7.25
CA VAL A 434 11.35 -3.77 -6.98
C VAL A 434 11.70 -4.07 -5.53
N ILE A 435 12.79 -4.82 -5.32
CA ILE A 435 13.49 -4.95 -4.04
C ILE A 435 14.76 -4.09 -4.15
N TRP A 436 14.92 -3.10 -3.27
CA TRP A 436 16.04 -2.15 -3.30
C TRP A 436 16.78 -2.11 -1.96
N SER A 437 18.12 -2.18 -1.97
CA SER A 437 18.97 -1.98 -0.77
C SER A 437 18.51 -2.75 0.49
N SER A 438 17.97 -3.95 0.32
CA SER A 438 17.35 -4.70 1.41
C SER A 438 18.16 -5.94 1.83
N PHE A 439 18.00 -6.32 3.10
CA PHE A 439 18.65 -7.45 3.73
C PHE A 439 17.60 -8.45 4.21
N ALA A 440 17.73 -9.70 3.80
CA ALA A 440 16.82 -10.75 4.28
C ALA A 440 17.49 -12.12 4.35
N THR A 441 16.98 -13.02 5.17
CA THR A 441 17.48 -14.42 5.20
C THR A 441 17.11 -15.19 3.93
N LYS A 442 16.06 -14.74 3.22
CA LYS A 442 15.71 -15.18 1.87
C LYS A 442 15.27 -14.00 1.00
N LEU A 443 15.80 -13.95 -0.21
CA LEU A 443 15.40 -13.03 -1.27
C LEU A 443 14.97 -13.84 -2.49
N THR A 444 13.87 -13.47 -3.12
CA THR A 444 13.40 -14.06 -4.38
C THR A 444 12.85 -12.96 -5.26
N SER A 445 13.33 -12.89 -6.51
CA SER A 445 12.84 -12.01 -7.56
C SER A 445 12.77 -12.84 -8.84
N GLU A 446 11.57 -13.31 -9.18
CA GLU A 446 11.30 -14.05 -10.41
C GLU A 446 10.59 -13.14 -11.41
N ASP A 447 10.92 -13.30 -12.69
CA ASP A 447 10.36 -12.49 -13.77
C ASP A 447 9.13 -13.17 -14.37
N PRO A 448 7.95 -12.52 -14.35
CA PRO A 448 6.81 -12.98 -15.11
C PRO A 448 7.10 -12.89 -16.62
N PRO A 449 6.58 -13.79 -17.47
CA PRO A 449 6.93 -13.81 -18.90
C PRO A 449 6.75 -12.48 -19.65
N MET A 450 5.77 -11.68 -19.24
CA MET A 450 5.41 -10.41 -19.87
C MET A 450 5.71 -9.18 -19.02
N SER A 451 6.52 -9.32 -17.97
CA SER A 451 6.90 -8.22 -17.09
C SER A 451 8.29 -8.51 -16.51
N LYS A 452 8.73 -7.70 -15.56
CA LYS A 452 10.00 -7.92 -14.88
C LYS A 452 9.93 -7.47 -13.44
N ASN A 453 10.57 -8.21 -12.55
CA ASN A 453 10.82 -7.78 -11.18
C ASN A 453 12.31 -7.49 -11.02
N PHE A 454 12.66 -6.53 -10.15
CA PHE A 454 14.05 -6.14 -9.96
C PHE A 454 14.50 -6.39 -8.53
N GLN A 455 15.76 -6.80 -8.41
CA GLN A 455 16.48 -6.84 -7.15
C GLN A 455 17.78 -6.05 -7.32
N VAL A 456 17.92 -4.97 -6.55
CA VAL A 456 19.04 -4.01 -6.69
C VAL A 456 19.68 -3.79 -5.33
N ASN A 457 21.02 -3.91 -5.25
CA ASN A 457 21.81 -3.68 -4.03
C ASN A 457 21.34 -4.46 -2.78
N CYS A 458 20.70 -5.62 -2.97
CA CYS A 458 20.20 -6.44 -1.87
C CYS A 458 21.20 -7.51 -1.45
N LYS A 459 21.15 -7.93 -0.18
CA LYS A 459 22.01 -8.99 0.35
C LYS A 459 21.21 -10.05 1.10
N LYS A 460 21.43 -11.31 0.73
CA LYS A 460 20.94 -12.46 1.49
C LYS A 460 21.84 -12.68 2.72
N MET A 461 21.25 -12.76 3.90
CA MET A 461 21.92 -13.03 5.17
C MET A 461 21.77 -14.50 5.58
N LYS A 462 22.68 -15.04 6.41
CA LYS A 462 22.60 -16.46 6.83
C LYS A 462 21.54 -16.66 7.92
N GLY A 463 21.52 -15.77 8.91
CA GLY A 463 20.51 -15.74 9.96
C GLY A 463 19.98 -14.33 10.24
N LEU A 464 19.04 -14.23 11.17
CA LEU A 464 18.51 -12.94 11.62
C LEU A 464 19.58 -12.11 12.36
N ASP A 465 20.47 -12.77 13.11
CA ASP A 465 21.53 -12.10 13.87
C ASP A 465 22.57 -11.40 12.97
N ASP A 466 22.66 -11.80 11.70
CA ASP A 466 23.52 -11.13 10.73
C ASP A 466 22.86 -9.88 10.11
N LEU A 467 21.55 -9.66 10.32
CA LEU A 467 20.87 -8.49 9.78
C LEU A 467 21.50 -7.21 10.37
N PRO A 468 21.80 -6.20 9.54
CA PRO A 468 22.45 -5.00 10.04
C PRO A 468 21.52 -4.25 11.00
N THR A 469 22.01 -3.87 12.18
CA THR A 469 21.20 -3.17 13.20
C THR A 469 20.89 -1.71 12.84
N ALA A 470 21.70 -1.10 11.98
CA ALA A 470 21.52 0.25 11.45
C ALA A 470 21.43 0.23 9.92
N GLU A 471 20.95 1.32 9.31
CA GLU A 471 21.13 1.51 7.87
C GLU A 471 22.63 1.49 7.57
N ARG A 472 23.05 0.64 6.63
CA ARG A 472 24.42 0.67 6.12
C ARG A 472 24.39 1.42 4.79
N PRO A 473 24.72 2.71 4.75
CA PRO A 473 24.87 3.43 3.50
C PRO A 473 26.13 2.92 2.81
N ASN A 474 26.02 1.88 1.98
CA ASN A 474 27.09 1.60 1.02
C ASN A 474 27.04 2.67 -0.07
N GLN A 475 28.10 3.47 -0.15
CA GLN A 475 28.17 4.82 -0.73
C GLN A 475 28.13 4.96 -2.26
N ASN A 476 27.79 3.93 -3.05
CA ASN A 476 27.98 4.02 -4.50
C ASN A 476 26.70 4.02 -5.36
N VAL A 477 25.52 3.80 -4.77
CA VAL A 477 24.22 3.96 -5.44
C VAL A 477 23.23 4.47 -4.39
N GLY A 478 22.36 5.43 -4.75
CA GLY A 478 21.44 6.05 -3.81
C GLY A 478 20.66 5.01 -2.99
N THR A 479 20.69 5.16 -1.66
CA THR A 479 20.27 4.11 -0.71
C THR A 479 18.77 3.83 -0.75
N SER A 480 17.96 4.76 -1.26
CA SER A 480 16.50 4.64 -1.36
C SER A 480 16.05 5.08 -2.75
N LEU A 481 15.42 4.17 -3.50
CA LEU A 481 14.80 4.47 -4.79
C LEU A 481 13.64 5.46 -4.60
N TYR A 482 12.82 5.24 -3.56
CA TYR A 482 11.71 6.13 -3.25
C TYR A 482 12.20 7.56 -2.99
N LYS A 483 13.26 7.75 -2.17
CA LYS A 483 13.85 9.06 -1.89
C LYS A 483 14.43 9.71 -3.15
N ILE A 484 15.10 8.94 -4.02
CA ILE A 484 15.64 9.45 -5.28
C ILE A 484 14.53 10.00 -6.16
N GLN A 485 13.49 9.21 -6.42
CA GLN A 485 12.34 9.61 -7.24
C GLN A 485 11.57 10.77 -6.58
N LEU A 486 11.39 10.73 -5.26
CA LEU A 486 10.74 11.78 -4.50
C LEU A 486 11.50 13.10 -4.57
N SER A 487 12.81 13.07 -4.33
CA SER A 487 13.68 14.26 -4.41
C SER A 487 13.70 14.86 -5.80
N SER A 488 13.68 14.01 -6.83
CA SER A 488 13.55 14.43 -8.23
C SER A 488 12.24 15.15 -8.49
N ARG A 489 11.12 14.66 -7.94
CA ARG A 489 9.79 15.24 -8.17
C ARG A 489 9.49 16.49 -7.35
N ILE A 490 9.91 16.56 -6.07
CA ILE A 490 9.52 17.64 -5.14
C ILE A 490 10.69 18.42 -4.54
N GLY A 491 11.93 18.09 -4.91
CA GLY A 491 13.14 18.66 -4.32
C GLY A 491 13.63 17.88 -3.09
N ALA A 492 14.95 17.84 -2.91
CA ALA A 492 15.60 17.03 -1.87
C ALA A 492 15.19 17.42 -0.43
N GLU A 493 15.05 18.72 -0.14
CA GLU A 493 14.65 19.20 1.19
C GLU A 493 13.21 18.79 1.54
N ALA A 494 12.29 18.94 0.59
CA ALA A 494 10.90 18.54 0.78
C ALA A 494 10.78 17.02 0.95
N ALA A 495 11.52 16.25 0.15
CA ALA A 495 11.59 14.79 0.25
C ALA A 495 12.16 14.34 1.60
N GLU A 496 13.25 14.94 2.07
CA GLU A 496 13.83 14.66 3.39
C GLU A 496 12.78 14.89 4.49
N GLY A 497 12.06 16.00 4.40
CA GLY A 497 11.03 16.33 5.37
C GLY A 497 9.84 15.37 5.43
N ILE A 498 9.56 14.58 4.38
CA ILE A 498 8.55 13.51 4.37
C ILE A 498 9.11 12.23 5.02
N LEU A 499 10.41 11.98 4.84
CA LEU A 499 11.09 10.77 5.28
C LEU A 499 11.64 10.85 6.70
N GLN A 500 11.69 12.02 7.31
CA GLN A 500 12.13 12.16 8.68
C GLN A 500 11.13 11.54 9.67
N PRO A 501 11.61 10.83 10.71
CA PRO A 501 10.80 10.56 11.90
C PRO A 501 10.36 11.88 12.54
N ILE A 502 9.24 11.84 13.25
CA ILE A 502 8.82 13.00 14.03
C ILE A 502 9.60 13.01 15.33
N SER A 503 10.24 14.15 15.60
CA SER A 503 10.97 14.46 16.82
C SER A 503 10.05 14.67 18.00
#